data_AF-A0A502XQ17-F1
#
_entry.id   AF-A0A502XQ17-F1
#
_cell.length_a   1.000
_cell.length_b   1.000
_cell.length_c   1.000
_cell.angle_alpha   90.00
_cell.angle_beta   90.00
_cell.angle_gamma   90.00
#
_symmetry.space_group_name_H-M   'P 1'
#
loop_
_entity.id
_entity.type
_entity.pdbx_description
1 polymer ?
#
loop_
_entity_poly.entity_id
_entity_poly.type
_entity_poly.pdbx_seq_one_letter_code
_entity_poly.pdbx_strand_id
1 'polypeptide(L)' 'MSSMPIDAGAAQKPVGMANPASVHCGAIGGRFVVRKDKAGNEYGFCRLPSGRLCEEWALFRDNKCVGPKVAMHRN' A
#
# COMPACT_ATOMS: atom_id res chain seq x y z
N MET A 1 -26.87 -35.13 10.61
CA MET A 1 -26.15 -34.79 11.85
C MET A 1 -24.66 -35.01 11.60
N SER A 2 -23.82 -34.04 11.98
CA SER A 2 -22.35 -34.09 12.03
C SER A 2 -21.62 -34.05 10.66
N SER A 3 -20.74 -33.10 10.33
CA SER A 3 -20.06 -32.07 11.11
C SER A 3 -19.46 -31.02 10.17
N MET A 4 -19.86 -29.77 10.32
CA MET A 4 -18.94 -28.64 10.19
C MET A 4 -18.52 -28.30 11.61
N PRO A 5 -17.23 -27.99 11.84
CA PRO A 5 -16.98 -26.63 12.30
C PRO A 5 -15.80 -25.96 11.59
N ILE A 6 -16.12 -24.76 11.10
CA ILE A 6 -15.35 -23.52 11.11
C ILE A 6 -14.09 -23.59 12.00
N ASP A 7 -12.89 -23.35 11.44
CA ASP A 7 -11.99 -22.28 11.90
C ASP A 7 -10.72 -22.20 11.03
N ALA A 8 -10.63 -21.15 10.23
CA ALA A 8 -9.36 -20.50 9.99
C ALA A 8 -9.64 -19.01 10.12
N GLY A 9 -9.85 -18.60 11.38
CA GLY A 9 -9.75 -17.20 11.75
C GLY A 9 -8.41 -16.70 11.25
N ALA A 10 -8.43 -16.01 10.10
CA ALA A 10 -7.36 -15.13 9.71
C ALA A 10 -7.24 -14.16 10.87
N ALA A 11 -6.27 -14.39 11.74
CA ALA A 11 -5.88 -13.50 12.79
C ALA A 11 -5.62 -12.15 12.12
N GLN A 12 -6.64 -11.30 12.11
CA GLN A 12 -6.48 -9.89 11.88
C GLN A 12 -5.65 -9.44 13.06
N LYS A 13 -4.33 -9.54 12.88
CA LYS A 13 -3.35 -8.88 13.73
C LYS A 13 -3.95 -7.51 14.03
N PRO A 14 -4.11 -7.08 15.29
CA PRO A 14 -4.50 -5.72 15.56
C PRO A 14 -3.49 -4.87 14.82
N VAL A 15 -3.89 -4.35 13.67
CA VAL A 15 -3.02 -3.60 12.78
C VAL A 15 -2.75 -2.37 13.62
N GLY A 16 -1.55 -2.31 14.21
CA GLY A 16 -1.10 -1.13 14.94
C GLY A 16 -1.45 0.09 14.11
N MET A 17 -1.98 1.13 14.77
CA MET A 17 -2.57 2.34 14.20
C MET A 17 -2.39 2.44 12.68
N ALA A 18 -3.46 2.16 11.93
CA ALA A 18 -3.39 2.11 10.46
C ALA A 18 -2.62 3.32 9.92
N ASN A 19 -1.61 3.06 9.10
CA ASN A 19 -0.75 4.12 8.58
C ASN A 19 -1.61 5.19 7.89
N PRO A 20 -1.58 6.46 8.33
CA PRO A 20 -2.46 7.51 7.82
C PRO A 20 -2.32 7.70 6.30
N ALA A 21 -1.13 7.49 5.73
CA ALA A 21 -0.91 7.57 4.30
C ALA A 21 -1.60 6.41 3.54
N SER A 22 -1.55 5.19 4.08
CA SER A 22 -2.28 4.04 3.54
C SER A 22 -3.80 4.20 3.67
N VAL A 23 -4.29 4.78 4.77
CA VAL A 23 -5.72 5.10 4.97
C VAL A 23 -6.17 6.16 3.96
N HIS A 24 -5.39 7.23 3.78
CA HIS A 24 -5.68 8.26 2.79
C HIS A 24 -5.76 7.69 1.38
N CYS A 25 -4.86 6.77 1.03
CA CYS A 25 -4.92 6.05 -0.25
C CYS A 25 -6.26 5.33 -0.46
N GLY A 26 -6.75 4.60 0.55
CA GLY A 26 -8.07 3.96 0.48
C GLY A 26 -9.21 4.96 0.39
N ALA A 27 -9.11 6.08 1.12
CA ALA A 27 -10.12 7.13 1.15
C ALA A 27 -10.34 7.81 -0.22
N ILE A 28 -9.30 7.94 -1.03
CA ILE A 28 -9.38 8.48 -2.39
C ILE A 28 -9.73 7.41 -3.45
N GLY A 29 -10.16 6.22 -3.04
CA GLY A 29 -10.50 5.10 -3.92
C GLY A 29 -9.27 4.39 -4.52
N GLY A 30 -8.10 4.60 -3.95
CA GLY A 30 -6.87 3.92 -4.31
C GLY A 30 -6.70 2.58 -3.60
N ARG A 31 -5.70 1.81 -4.04
CA ARG A 31 -5.29 0.56 -3.40
C ARG A 31 -3.86 0.68 -2.90
N PHE A 32 -3.65 0.45 -1.61
CA PHE A 32 -2.32 0.38 -1.02
C PHE A 32 -1.56 -0.83 -1.58
N VAL A 33 -0.31 -0.60 -1.97
CA VAL A 33 0.62 -1.63 -2.44
C VAL A 33 2.03 -1.32 -1.92
N VAL A 34 2.72 -2.33 -1.41
CA VAL A 34 4.14 -2.22 -1.05
C VAL A 34 4.99 -2.62 -2.24
N ARG A 35 6.02 -1.84 -2.54
CA ARG A 35 7.03 -2.18 -3.55
C ARG A 35 8.41 -2.16 -2.95
N LYS A 36 9.25 -3.08 -3.39
CA LYS A 36 10.68 -3.12 -3.08
C LYS A 36 11.46 -2.40 -4.16
N ASP A 37 12.45 -1.60 -3.78
CA ASP A 37 13.41 -1.05 -4.73
C ASP A 37 14.57 -2.04 -5.00
N LYS A 38 15.52 -1.67 -5.87
CA LYS A 38 16.67 -2.53 -6.22
C LYS A 38 17.61 -2.79 -5.04
N ALA A 39 17.66 -1.88 -4.07
CA ALA A 39 18.40 -2.05 -2.82
C ALA A 39 17.62 -2.85 -1.76
N GLY A 40 16.39 -3.28 -2.07
CA GLY A 40 15.57 -4.10 -1.19
C GLY A 40 14.77 -3.33 -0.15
N ASN A 41 14.76 -1.98 -0.17
CA ASN A 41 13.92 -1.21 0.74
C ASN A 41 12.45 -1.29 0.31
N GLU A 42 11.57 -1.43 1.30
CA GLU A 42 10.13 -1.48 1.12
C GLU A 42 9.52 -0.08 1.22
N TYR A 43 8.79 0.31 0.18
CA TYR A 43 8.08 1.58 0.10
C TYR A 43 6.59 1.35 -0.09
N GLY A 44 5.80 2.15 0.62
CA GLY A 44 4.35 2.20 0.47
C GLY A 44 3.93 3.04 -0.72
N PHE A 45 3.07 2.48 -1.58
CA PHE A 45 2.51 3.17 -2.71
C PHE A 45 0.99 3.06 -2.72
N CYS A 46 0.35 4.12 -3.18
CA CYS A 46 -1.05 4.16 -3.54
C CYS A 46 -1.23 3.95 -5.04
N ARG A 47 -1.93 2.88 -5.43
CA ARG A 47 -2.44 2.71 -6.80
C ARG A 47 -3.76 3.47 -6.92
N LEU A 48 -3.73 4.60 -7.61
CA LEU A 48 -4.91 5.41 -7.91
C LEU A 48 -5.84 4.69 -8.91
N PRO A 49 -7.15 5.03 -8.92
CA PRO A 49 -8.10 4.51 -9.91
C PRO A 49 -7.74 4.91 -11.35
N SER A 50 -6.96 5.98 -11.54
CA SER A 50 -6.37 6.37 -12.82
C SER A 50 -5.26 5.43 -13.32
N GLY A 51 -4.91 4.39 -12.55
CA GLY A 51 -3.82 3.45 -12.85
C GLY A 51 -2.43 3.94 -12.43
N ARG A 52 -2.32 5.18 -11.93
CA ARG A 52 -1.06 5.76 -11.46
C ARG A 52 -0.64 5.13 -10.13
N LEU A 53 0.65 4.86 -10.00
CA LEU A 53 1.26 4.47 -8.72
C LEU A 53 1.93 5.70 -8.11
N CYS A 54 1.52 6.07 -6.91
CA CYS A 54 2.01 7.26 -6.21
C CYS A 54 2.55 6.85 -4.84
N GLU A 55 3.71 7.34 -4.44
CA GLU A 55 4.24 7.10 -3.10
C GLU A 55 3.28 7.71 -2.08
N GLU A 56 2.94 6.94 -1.07
CA GLU A 56 1.82 7.27 -0.18
C GLU A 56 2.10 8.48 0.72
N TRP A 57 3.35 8.67 1.17
CA TRP A 57 3.70 9.77 2.05
C TRP A 57 3.81 11.10 1.31
N ALA A 58 4.30 11.09 0.07
CA ALA A 58 4.30 12.23 -0.83
C ALA A 58 2.88 12.62 -1.24
N LEU A 59 2.00 11.63 -1.43
CA LEU A 59 0.59 11.90 -1.70
C LEU A 59 -0.10 12.48 -0.46
N PHE A 60 0.15 11.92 0.72
CA PHE A 60 -0.47 12.37 1.98
C PHE A 60 0.01 13.76 2.41
N ARG A 61 1.31 14.05 2.37
CA ARG A 61 1.88 15.31 2.84
C ARG A 61 1.82 16.42 1.81
N ASP A 62 2.21 16.11 0.57
CA ASP A 62 2.40 17.11 -0.48
C ASP A 62 1.27 17.10 -1.53
N ASN A 63 0.31 16.16 -1.45
CA ASN A 63 -0.64 15.88 -2.54
C ASN A 63 0.07 15.63 -3.89
N LYS A 64 1.33 15.18 -3.84
CA LYS A 64 2.16 14.91 -5.02
C LYS A 64 2.20 13.43 -5.28
N CYS A 65 1.80 13.04 -6.48
CA CYS A 65 1.99 11.68 -6.95
C CYS A 65 3.44 11.46 -7.39
N VAL A 66 4.26 10.91 -6.49
CA VAL A 66 5.64 10.50 -6.80
C VAL A 66 5.64 9.05 -7.23
N GLY A 67 5.95 8.77 -8.49
CA GLY A 67 6.02 7.39 -8.99
C GLY A 67 7.11 6.56 -8.31
N PRO A 68 7.01 5.21 -8.35
CA PRO A 68 8.10 4.36 -7.91
C PRO A 68 9.34 4.72 -8.71
N LYS A 69 10.46 4.98 -8.02
CA LYS A 69 11.78 5.17 -8.64
C LYS A 69 12.27 3.85 -9.23
N VAL A 70 11.54 3.29 -10.20
CA VAL A 70 12.08 2.23 -11.05
C VAL A 70 13.06 2.91 -11.99
N ALA A 71 14.35 2.77 -11.68
CA ALA A 71 15.45 2.99 -12.62
C ALA A 71 15.53 4.39 -13.27
N MET A 72 15.96 5.41 -12.53
CA MET A 72 16.86 6.41 -13.12
C MET A 72 18.32 6.02 -12.87
N HIS A 73 18.70 4.82 -13.32
CA HIS A 73 20.08 4.60 -13.75
C HIS A 73 20.16 5.08 -15.20
N ARG A 74 20.27 6.39 -15.41
CA ARG A 74 20.73 6.88 -16.70
C ARG A 74 22.25 6.71 -16.68
N ASN A 75 22.73 5.54 -17.13
CA ASN A 75 24.12 5.39 -17.56
C ASN A 75 24.13 5.58 -19.08
#